data_AF-A0A927X7T2-F1
#
_entry.id   AF-A0A927X7T2-F1
#
_cell.length_a   1.000
_cell.length_b   1.000
_cell.length_c   1.000
_cell.angle_alpha   90.00
_cell.angle_beta   90.00
_cell.angle_gamma   90.00
#
_symmetry.space_group_name_H-M   'P 1'
#
loop_
_entity.id
_entity.type
_entity.pdbx_description
1 polymer ?
#
loop_
_entity_poly.entity_id
_entity_poly.type
_entity_poly.pdbx_seq_one_letter_code
_entity_poly.pdbx_strand_id
1 'polypeptide(L)' 'MNFEKDQILTLENNLEYLVVDIVNYNNNQYLYLVRMDEDKFNIVKVINENGIIGLGKLSDEEYYNVLELLHKQNQ' A
#
# COMPACT_ATOMS: atom_id res chain seq x y z
N MET A 1 8.72 6.26 10.95
CA MET A 1 8.23 4.88 11.20
C MET A 1 8.67 4.06 9.99
N ASN A 2 9.56 3.08 10.17
CA ASN A 2 9.99 2.20 9.08
C ASN A 2 9.00 1.03 9.05
N PHE A 3 8.29 0.86 7.94
CA PHE A 3 7.40 -0.27 7.74
C PHE A 3 8.12 -1.31 6.88
N GLU A 4 7.92 -2.58 7.20
CA GLU A 4 8.59 -3.69 6.55
C GLU A 4 7.56 -4.58 5.82
N LYS A 5 8.02 -5.37 4.85
CA LYS A 5 7.21 -6.42 4.25
C LYS A 5 6.81 -7.44 5.32
N ASP A 6 5.70 -8.13 5.12
CA ASP A 6 5.11 -9.11 6.03
C ASP A 6 4.60 -8.55 7.37
N GLN A 7 4.58 -7.22 7.52
CA GLN A 7 3.96 -6.56 8.65
C GLN A 7 2.43 -6.62 8.55
N ILE A 8 1.76 -6.83 9.69
CA ILE A 8 0.32 -6.64 9.81
C ILE A 8 0.02 -5.16 10.08
N LEU A 9 -0.80 -4.57 9.21
CA LEU A 9 -1.40 -3.25 9.36
C LEU A 9 -2.83 -3.41 9.86
N THR A 10 -3.11 -2.91 11.06
CA THR A 10 -4.48 -2.75 11.56
C THR A 10 -4.96 -1.35 11.17
N LEU A 11 -6.05 -1.28 10.42
CA LEU A 11 -6.60 -0.01 9.93
C LEU A 11 -7.75 0.48 10.83
N GLU A 12 -8.24 1.70 10.59
CA GLU A 12 -9.30 2.33 11.41
C GLU A 12 -10.61 1.55 11.47
N ASN A 13 -10.84 0.64 10.51
CA ASN A 13 -11.98 -0.28 10.49
C ASN A 13 -11.74 -1.57 11.31
N ASN A 14 -10.65 -1.65 12.08
CA ASN A 14 -10.17 -2.83 12.81
C ASN A 14 -9.91 -4.06 11.94
N LEU A 15 -9.83 -3.90 10.62
CA LEU A 15 -9.40 -4.98 9.75
C LEU A 15 -7.87 -5.03 9.71
N GLU A 16 -7.35 -6.25 9.71
CA GLU A 16 -5.94 -6.55 9.61
C GLU A 16 -5.58 -6.83 8.15
N TYR A 17 -4.45 -6.29 7.72
CA TYR A 17 -3.96 -6.37 6.36
C TYR A 17 -2.50 -6.80 6.38
N LEU A 18 -2.14 -7.79 5.57
CA LEU A 18 -0.74 -8.18 5.40
C LEU A 18 -0.10 -7.29 4.34
N VAL A 19 1.01 -6.61 4.69
CA VAL A 19 1.84 -5.88 3.73
C VAL A 19 2.64 -6.86 2.89
N VAL A 20 2.38 -6.85 1.58
CA VAL A 20 3.07 -7.71 0.61
C VAL A 20 4.17 -6.95 -0.13
N ASP A 21 3.92 -5.67 -0.44
CA ASP A 21 4.90 -4.81 -1.09
C ASP A 21 4.74 -3.33 -0.73
N ILE A 22 5.82 -2.56 -0.91
CA ILE A 22 5.89 -1.15 -0.57
C ILE A 22 6.46 -0.37 -1.75
N VAL A 23 5.65 0.54 -2.30
CA VAL A 23 6.02 1.38 -3.46
C VAL A 23 6.17 2.82 -3.01
N ASN A 24 7.30 3.44 -3.35
CA ASN A 24 7.47 4.88 -3.21
C ASN A 24 6.85 5.57 -4.43
N TYR A 25 5.67 6.14 -4.27
CA TYR A 25 4.86 6.65 -5.38
C TYR A 25 5.11 8.12 -5.71
N ASN A 26 5.70 8.92 -4.80
CA ASN A 26 6.09 10.33 -5.07
C ASN A 26 6.85 10.95 -3.89
N ASN A 27 8.15 10.63 -3.73
CA ASN A 27 9.12 11.18 -2.77
C ASN A 27 8.77 11.20 -1.27
N ASN A 28 7.52 10.97 -0.86
CA ASN A 28 7.01 10.93 0.51
C ASN A 28 5.69 10.14 0.65
N GLN A 29 5.20 9.53 -0.43
CA GLN A 29 3.98 8.71 -0.39
C GLN A 29 4.37 7.25 -0.57
N TYR A 30 4.06 6.45 0.44
CA TYR A 30 4.27 5.01 0.40
C TYR A 30 2.93 4.33 0.13
N LEU A 31 2.89 3.52 -0.92
CA LEU A 31 1.73 2.70 -1.22
C LEU A 31 2.02 1.28 -0.81
N TYR A 32 1.03 0.65 -0.20
CA TYR A 32 1.14 -0.71 0.28
C TYR A 32 0.25 -1.59 -0.57
N LEU A 33 0.85 -2.62 -1.15
CA LEU A 33 0.07 -3.74 -1.66
C LEU A 33 -0.30 -4.61 -0.47
N VAL A 34 -1.59 -4.68 -0.17
CA VAL A 34 -2.09 -5.43 0.98
C VAL A 34 -2.97 -6.58 0.56
N ARG A 35 -2.87 -7.69 1.29
CA ARG A 35 -3.77 -8.84 1.14
C ARG A 35 -4.86 -8.79 2.22
N MET A 36 -6.12 -8.82 1.79
CA MET A 36 -7.31 -8.86 2.67
C MET A 36 -7.80 -10.28 2.95
N ASP A 37 -7.74 -11.13 1.92
CA ASP A 37 -8.14 -12.54 1.92
C ASP A 37 -7.12 -13.32 1.08
N GLU A 38 -7.14 -14.67 1.12
CA GLU A 38 -6.19 -15.54 0.41
C GLU A 38 -5.95 -15.14 -1.07
N ASP A 39 -6.98 -14.62 -1.76
CA ASP A 39 -6.93 -14.26 -3.18
C ASP A 39 -7.16 -12.77 -3.49
N LYS A 40 -7.35 -11.91 -2.48
CA LYS A 40 -7.72 -10.50 -2.70
C LYS A 40 -6.62 -9.55 -2.29
N PHE A 41 -6.10 -8.84 -3.28
CA PHE A 41 -5.16 -7.75 -3.09
C PHE A 41 -5.84 -6.40 -3.27
N ASN A 42 -5.44 -5.43 -2.46
CA ASN A 42 -5.78 -4.03 -2.64
C ASN A 42 -4.52 -3.19 -2.59
N ILE A 43 -4.48 -2.15 -3.42
CA ILE A 43 -3.44 -1.14 -3.35
C ILE A 43 -3.98 -0.02 -2.49
N VAL A 44 -3.30 0.22 -1.38
CA VAL A 44 -3.70 1.19 -0.38
C VAL A 44 -2.71 2.34 -0.36
N LYS A 45 -3.23 3.57 -0.43
CA LYS A 45 -2.45 4.77 -0.15
C LYS A 45 -2.24 4.91 1.35
N VAL A 46 -0.98 5.06 1.77
CA VAL A 46 -0.63 5.37 3.15
C VAL A 46 0.21 6.65 3.12
N ILE A 47 -0.21 7.67 3.86
CA ILE A 47 0.47 8.96 3.84
C ILE A 47 1.44 9.03 5.04
N ASN A 48 2.67 9.49 4.79
CA ASN A 48 3.77 9.53 5.76
C ASN A 48 3.64 10.74 6.71
N GLU A 49 4.65 11.27 7.40
CA GLU A 49 5.77 10.73 8.17
C GLU A 49 5.44 10.88 9.69
N ASN A 50 4.22 11.33 9.97
CA ASN A 50 3.61 11.51 11.29
C ASN A 50 2.69 10.33 11.69
N GLY A 51 2.65 9.26 10.88
CA GLY A 51 1.83 8.06 11.16
C GLY A 51 0.35 8.17 10.77
N ILE A 52 -0.04 9.13 9.93
CA ILE A 52 -1.45 9.29 9.51
C ILE A 52 -1.75 8.34 8.35
N ILE A 53 -2.36 7.21 8.67
CA ILE A 53 -2.81 6.22 7.68
C ILE A 53 -4.14 6.69 7.08
N GLY A 54 -4.07 7.43 5.98
CA GLY A 54 -5.26 7.81 5.21
C GLY A 54 -5.59 6.81 4.11
N LEU A 55 -6.55 5.92 4.36
CA LEU A 55 -7.08 5.02 3.33
C LEU A 55 -7.83 5.81 2.25
N GLY A 56 -7.17 6.04 1.11
CA GLY A 56 -7.79 6.60 -0.08
C GLY A 56 -8.02 5.52 -1.13
N LYS A 57 -9.17 5.54 -1.80
CA LYS A 57 -9.32 4.84 -3.08
C LYS A 57 -8.44 5.57 -4.10
N LEU A 58 -7.52 4.85 -4.73
CA LEU A 58 -6.77 5.38 -5.86
C LEU A 58 -7.74 5.70 -7.01
N SER A 59 -7.49 6.78 -7.73
CA SER A 59 -8.09 6.94 -9.06
C SER A 59 -7.61 5.83 -9.99
N ASP A 60 -8.35 5.56 -11.08
CA ASP A 60 -7.97 4.53 -12.04
C ASP A 60 -6.56 4.78 -12.62
N GLU A 61 -6.24 6.05 -12.91
CA GLU A 61 -4.92 6.47 -13.38
C GLU A 61 -3.82 6.18 -12.35
N GLU A 62 -4.01 6.57 -11.08
CA GLU A 62 -3.06 6.26 -10.01
C GLU A 62 -2.90 4.75 -9.84
N TYR A 63 -4.00 3.99 -9.90
CA TYR A 63 -3.96 2.54 -9.78
C TYR A 63 -3.09 1.88 -10.87
N TYR A 64 -3.26 2.26 -12.13
CA TYR A 64 -2.45 1.72 -13.23
C TYR A 64 -0.98 2.14 -13.14
N ASN A 65 -0.70 3.39 -12.76
CA ASN A 65 0.67 3.85 -12.56
C ASN A 65 1.39 3.01 -11.48
N VAL A 66 0.69 2.63 -10.41
CA VAL A 66 1.25 1.83 -9.32
C VAL A 66 1.48 0.39 -9.76
N LEU A 67 0.55 -0.20 -10.52
CA LEU A 67 0.76 -1.51 -11.11
C LEU A 67 1.99 -1.53 -12.04
N GLU A 68 2.19 -0.49 -12.83
CA GLU A 68 3.37 -0.38 -13.70
C GLU A 68 4.66 -0.29 -12.88
N LEU A 69 4.67 0.49 -11.80
CA LEU A 69 5.81 0.60 -10.89
C LEU A 69 6.13 -0.75 -10.22
N LEU A 70 5.12 -1.46 -9.72
CA LEU A 70 5.28 -2.80 -9.14
C LEU A 70 5.82 -3.80 -10.16
N HIS A 71 5.36 -3.73 -11.42
CA HIS A 71 5.84 -4.61 -12.48
C HIS A 71 7.32 -4.35 -12.78
N LYS A 72 7.75 -3.08 -12.85
CA LYS A 72 9.15 -2.70 -13.07
C LYS A 72 10.08 -3.11 -11.93
N GLN A 73 9.60 -3.13 -10.69
CA GLN A 73 10.42 -3.51 -9.52
C GLN A 73 10.68 -5.02 -9.40
N ASN A 74 9.84 -5.85 -10.00
CA ASN A 74 9.93 -7.31 -9.93
C ASN A 74 10.56 -7.96 -11.19
N GLN A 75 11.20 -7.15 -12.04
CA GLN A 75 12.02 -7.59 -13.18
C GLN A 75 13.50 -7.44 -12.86
#